data_AF-A0A486V8A8-F1
#
_entry.id   AF-A0A486V8A8-F1
#
_cell.length_a   1.000
_cell.length_b   1.000
_cell.length_c   1.000
_cell.angle_alpha   90.00
_cell.angle_beta   90.00
_cell.angle_gamma   90.00
#
_symmetry.space_group_name_H-M   'P 1'
#
loop_
_entity.id
_entity.type
_entity.pdbx_description
1 polymer ?
#
loop_
_entity_poly.entity_id
_entity_poly.type
_entity_poly.pdbx_seq_one_letter_code
_entity_poly.pdbx_strand_id
1 'polypeptide(L)'
;MTRDDMIFDVNYSFHLEKMYFTVLTRIDKAITMLLIVLGFSVFAPFMNLFLFGVTVAFLSVIQLVYQFGQAAGLSKEQMRQYRRLLVELSSLTDEELREKYIKIQDADSIPWQSLQEAAFKRTCISLGRNCEINLSLRKRVIAWIAGDMP
;
A
#
# COMPACT_ATOMS: atom_id res chain seq x y z
N MET A 1 4.40 16.16 -21.19
CA MET A 1 4.85 16.11 -19.79
C MET A 1 5.92 17.16 -19.62
N THR A 2 5.68 18.14 -18.75
CA THR A 2 6.74 19.03 -18.27
C THR A 2 7.56 18.30 -17.20
N ARG A 3 8.81 18.73 -16.92
CA ARG A 3 9.65 18.14 -15.86
C ARG A 3 8.90 18.09 -14.52
N ASP A 4 8.14 19.13 -14.21
CA ASP A 4 7.31 19.22 -13.00
C ASP A 4 6.15 18.22 -12.93
N ASP A 5 5.60 17.81 -14.07
CA ASP A 5 4.58 16.75 -14.13
C ASP A 5 5.22 15.39 -13.84
N MET A 6 6.40 15.13 -14.40
CA MET A 6 7.13 13.88 -14.16
C MET A 6 7.52 13.74 -12.68
N ILE A 7 7.95 14.83 -12.06
CA ILE A 7 8.26 14.85 -10.62
C ILE A 7 7.00 14.55 -9.80
N PHE A 8 5.84 15.07 -10.21
CA PHE A 8 4.57 14.77 -9.56
C PHE A 8 4.21 13.29 -9.69
N ASP A 9 4.30 12.72 -10.89
CA ASP A 9 3.97 11.33 -11.17
C ASP A 9 4.88 10.34 -10.43
N VAL A 10 6.18 10.62 -10.35
CA VAL A 10 7.14 9.81 -9.58
C VAL A 10 6.82 9.85 -8.08
N ASN A 11 6.55 11.05 -7.53
CA ASN A 11 6.14 11.18 -6.13
C ASN A 11 4.82 10.45 -5.88
N TYR A 12 3.89 10.51 -6.84
CA TYR A 12 2.61 9.83 -6.78
C TYR A 12 2.77 8.31 -6.70
N SER A 13 3.52 7.72 -7.64
CA SER A 13 3.83 6.28 -7.62
C SER A 13 4.52 5.87 -6.31
N PHE A 14 5.47 6.67 -5.82
CA PHE A 14 6.14 6.41 -4.53
C PHE A 14 5.16 6.36 -3.35
N HIS A 15 4.29 7.37 -3.21
CA HIS A 15 3.32 7.43 -2.13
C HIS A 15 2.27 6.32 -2.24
N LEU A 16 1.83 6.00 -3.46
CA LEU A 16 0.86 4.94 -3.73
C LEU A 16 1.41 3.56 -3.31
N GLU A 17 2.62 3.22 -3.74
CA GLU A 17 3.29 1.96 -3.38
C GLU A 17 3.58 1.86 -1.88
N LYS A 18 3.97 2.98 -1.24
CA LYS A 18 4.15 3.05 0.21
C LYS A 18 2.83 2.79 0.97
N MET A 19 1.74 3.39 0.53
CA MET A 19 0.42 3.19 1.13
C MET A 19 -0.04 1.74 0.94
N TYR A 20 0.13 1.18 -0.25
CA TYR A 20 -0.27 -0.18 -0.56
C TYR A 20 0.53 -1.21 0.26
N PHE A 21 1.86 -1.05 0.34
CA PHE A 21 2.72 -1.83 1.23
C PHE A 21 2.23 -1.80 2.69
N THR A 22 1.90 -0.62 3.20
CA THR A 22 1.50 -0.45 4.61
C THR A 22 0.16 -1.11 4.90
N VAL A 23 -0.82 -0.97 4.01
CA VAL A 23 -2.14 -1.63 4.15
C VAL A 23 -1.98 -3.14 4.11
N LEU A 24 -1.30 -3.69 3.10
CA LEU A 24 -1.11 -5.13 2.96
C LEU A 24 -0.37 -5.72 4.17
N THR A 25 0.68 -5.05 4.65
CA THR A 25 1.43 -5.50 5.84
C THR A 25 0.56 -5.49 7.10
N ARG A 26 -0.31 -4.48 7.26
CA ARG A 26 -1.21 -4.41 8.42
C ARG A 26 -2.28 -5.50 8.35
N ILE A 27 -2.84 -5.77 7.17
CA ILE A 27 -3.82 -6.84 6.96
C ILE A 27 -3.21 -8.20 7.27
N ASP A 28 -2.03 -8.50 6.72
CA ASP A 28 -1.34 -9.77 6.94
C ASP A 28 -1.04 -10.00 8.44
N LYS A 29 -0.52 -8.99 9.13
CA LYS A 29 -0.28 -9.05 10.57
C LYS A 29 -1.56 -9.18 11.39
N ALA A 30 -2.63 -8.49 10.99
CA ALA A 30 -3.92 -8.59 11.68
C ALA A 30 -4.53 -9.99 11.54
N ILE A 31 -4.50 -10.58 10.34
CA ILE A 31 -4.97 -11.95 10.09
C ILE A 31 -4.13 -12.94 10.89
N THR A 32 -2.79 -12.80 10.87
CA THR A 32 -1.89 -13.67 11.63
C THR A 32 -2.13 -13.56 13.14
N MET A 33 -2.33 -12.34 13.65
CA MET A 33 -2.67 -12.11 15.05
C MET A 33 -4.00 -12.77 15.42
N LEU A 34 -5.04 -12.62 14.58
CA LEU A 34 -6.34 -13.26 14.79
C LEU A 34 -6.20 -14.78 14.80
N LEU A 35 -5.48 -15.37 13.85
CA LEU A 35 -5.23 -16.82 13.81
C LEU A 35 -4.57 -17.32 15.09
N ILE A 36 -3.58 -16.60 15.62
CA ILE A 36 -2.91 -16.96 16.88
C ILE A 36 -3.88 -16.88 18.07
N VAL A 37 -4.66 -15.79 18.19
CA VAL A 37 -5.64 -15.61 19.27
C VAL A 37 -6.73 -16.69 19.21
N LEU A 38 -7.25 -16.98 18.01
CA LEU A 38 -8.23 -18.04 17.79
C LEU A 38 -7.63 -19.43 18.08
N GLY A 39 -6.35 -19.66 17.75
CA GLY A 39 -5.62 -20.88 18.09
C GLY A 39 -5.54 -21.11 19.59
N PHE A 40 -5.25 -20.06 20.38
CA PHE A 40 -5.26 -20.15 21.85
C PHE A 40 -6.68 -20.33 22.41
N SER A 41 -7.71 -19.82 21.75
CA SER A 41 -9.09 -19.93 22.23
C SER A 41 -9.60 -21.38 22.32
N VAL A 42 -8.97 -22.32 21.61
CA VAL A 42 -9.30 -23.76 21.66
C VAL A 42 -9.13 -24.34 23.07
N PHE A 43 -8.29 -23.74 23.91
CA PHE A 43 -8.08 -24.18 25.30
C PHE A 43 -9.12 -23.62 26.29
N ALA A 44 -10.01 -22.73 25.86
CA ALA A 44 -11.00 -22.12 26.73
C ALA A 44 -12.25 -23.02 26.87
N PRO A 45 -12.67 -23.41 28.09
CA PRO A 45 -13.72 -24.40 28.31
C PRO A 45 -15.15 -23.93 27.95
N PHE A 46 -15.35 -22.63 27.69
CA PHE A 46 -16.66 -22.03 27.43
C PHE A 46 -16.91 -21.74 25.93
N MET A 47 -16.04 -22.18 25.02
CA MET A 47 -16.06 -21.73 23.61
C MET A 47 -16.63 -22.79 22.65
N ASN A 48 -17.38 -22.32 21.64
CA ASN A 48 -17.94 -23.17 20.59
C ASN A 48 -16.87 -23.53 19.53
N LEU A 49 -16.22 -24.68 19.71
CA LEU A 49 -15.15 -25.22 18.85
C LEU A 49 -15.46 -25.17 17.35
N PHE A 50 -16.71 -25.40 16.94
CA PHE A 50 -17.09 -25.41 15.52
C PHE A 50 -16.98 -24.02 14.88
N LEU A 51 -17.49 -22.98 15.55
CA LEU A 51 -17.44 -21.61 15.03
C LEU A 51 -15.99 -21.14 14.87
N PHE A 52 -15.14 -21.43 15.86
CA PHE A 52 -13.72 -21.07 15.81
C PHE A 52 -12.98 -21.83 14.72
N GLY A 53 -13.21 -23.13 14.59
CA GLY A 53 -12.62 -23.94 13.51
C GLY A 53 -12.94 -23.40 12.12
N VAL A 54 -14.20 -23.02 11.87
CA VAL A 54 -14.62 -22.41 10.59
C VAL A 54 -13.93 -21.06 10.37
N THR A 55 -13.87 -20.18 11.39
CA THR A 55 -13.21 -18.87 11.25
C THR A 55 -11.71 -19.00 11.00
N VAL A 56 -11.02 -19.92 11.67
CA VAL A 56 -9.59 -20.19 11.48
C VAL A 56 -9.33 -20.73 10.08
N ALA A 57 -10.13 -21.70 9.62
CA ALA A 57 -10.00 -22.25 8.27
C ALA A 57 -10.22 -21.16 7.20
N PHE A 58 -11.26 -20.34 7.36
CA PHE A 58 -11.56 -19.25 6.44
C PHE A 58 -10.43 -18.20 6.37
N LEU A 59 -9.93 -17.75 7.52
CA LEU A 59 -8.82 -16.80 7.59
C LEU A 59 -7.53 -17.39 6.99
N SER A 60 -7.26 -18.66 7.24
CA SER A 60 -6.09 -19.37 6.69
C SER A 60 -6.15 -19.44 5.16
N VAL A 61 -7.32 -19.78 4.59
CA VAL A 61 -7.52 -19.81 3.13
C VAL A 61 -7.35 -18.42 2.53
N ILE A 62 -7.91 -17.38 3.15
CA ILE A 62 -7.74 -16.00 2.69
C ILE A 62 -6.25 -15.61 2.68
N GLN A 63 -5.52 -15.90 3.75
CA GLN A 63 -4.09 -15.58 3.84
C GLN A 63 -3.27 -16.30 2.76
N LEU A 64 -3.61 -17.56 2.48
CA LEU A 64 -2.93 -18.38 1.49
C LEU A 64 -3.24 -17.95 0.04
N VAL A 65 -4.49 -17.60 -0.26
CA VAL A 65 -4.92 -17.21 -1.60
C VAL A 65 -4.43 -15.81 -1.97
N TYR A 66 -4.58 -14.83 -1.07
CA TYR A 66 -4.25 -13.44 -1.38
C TYR A 66 -2.76 -13.12 -1.18
N GLN A 67 -2.01 -13.96 -0.45
CA GLN A 67 -0.56 -13.82 -0.26
C GLN A 67 -0.15 -12.39 0.09
N PHE A 68 -0.87 -11.75 1.02
CA PHE A 68 -0.71 -10.33 1.33
C PHE A 68 0.73 -9.96 1.69
N GLY A 69 1.47 -10.86 2.35
CA GLY A 69 2.89 -10.68 2.65
C GLY A 69 3.78 -10.61 1.40
N GLN A 70 3.52 -11.43 0.38
CA GLN A 70 4.28 -11.41 -0.87
C GLN A 70 3.97 -10.16 -1.69
N ALA A 71 2.69 -9.80 -1.80
CA ALA A 71 2.27 -8.56 -2.46
C ALA A 71 2.87 -7.32 -1.77
N ALA A 72 2.92 -7.31 -0.43
CA ALA A 72 3.61 -6.26 0.32
C ALA A 72 5.12 -6.23 0.01
N GLY A 73 5.76 -7.40 -0.12
CA GLY A 73 7.17 -7.50 -0.51
C GLY A 73 7.48 -6.84 -1.85
N LEU A 74 6.65 -7.10 -2.87
CA LEU A 74 6.78 -6.51 -4.20
C LEU A 74 6.61 -4.98 -4.16
N SER A 75 5.56 -4.48 -3.50
CA SER A 75 5.38 -3.03 -3.32
C SER A 75 6.51 -2.35 -2.56
N LYS A 76 7.10 -3.04 -1.57
CA LYS A 76 8.26 -2.51 -0.85
C LYS A 76 9.49 -2.37 -1.74
N GLU A 77 9.69 -3.30 -2.67
CA GLU A 77 10.76 -3.22 -3.65
C GLU A 77 10.51 -2.08 -4.63
N GLN A 78 9.30 -1.95 -5.17
CA GLN A 78 8.94 -0.84 -6.05
C GLN A 78 9.08 0.52 -5.38
N MET A 79 8.58 0.65 -4.15
CA MET A 79 8.77 1.86 -3.32
C MET A 79 10.26 2.23 -3.19
N ARG A 80 11.16 1.24 -3.07
CA ARG A 80 12.61 1.51 -3.00
C ARG A 80 13.17 2.00 -4.33
N GLN A 81 12.73 1.46 -5.45
CA GLN A 81 13.15 1.91 -6.77
C GLN A 81 12.69 3.35 -7.04
N TYR A 82 11.43 3.67 -6.74
CA TYR A 82 10.91 5.03 -6.84
C TYR A 82 11.64 6.01 -5.90
N ARG A 83 11.96 5.58 -4.67
CA ARG A 83 12.74 6.42 -3.75
C ARG A 83 14.14 6.71 -4.27
N ARG A 84 14.80 5.74 -4.91
CA ARG A 84 16.11 5.96 -5.55
C ARG A 84 16.00 6.96 -6.68
N LEU A 85 14.98 6.82 -7.54
CA LEU A 85 14.71 7.76 -8.62
C LEU A 85 14.48 9.20 -8.10
N LEU A 86 13.75 9.35 -6.99
CA LEU A 86 13.53 10.65 -6.34
C LEU A 86 14.81 11.30 -5.79
N VAL A 87 15.79 10.51 -5.35
CA VAL A 87 17.08 11.04 -4.87
C VAL A 87 17.98 11.45 -6.05
N GLU A 88 17.96 10.69 -7.14
CA GLU A 88 18.76 10.95 -8.34
C GLU A 88 18.16 12.06 -9.24
N LEU A 89 16.94 12.51 -8.92
CA LEU A 89 16.13 13.44 -9.71
C LEU A 89 16.83 14.76 -10.07
N SER A 90 17.71 15.27 -9.20
CA SER A 90 18.47 16.50 -9.41
C SER A 90 19.67 16.32 -10.34
N SER A 91 20.18 15.09 -10.47
CA SER A 91 21.32 14.74 -11.32
C SER A 91 20.93 14.23 -12.72
N LEU A 92 19.66 13.88 -12.93
CA LEU A 92 19.17 13.29 -14.16
C LEU A 92 18.65 14.34 -15.15
N THR A 93 18.92 14.09 -16.43
CA THR A 93 18.27 14.81 -17.54
C THR A 93 16.82 14.33 -17.73
N ASP A 94 15.99 15.13 -18.41
CA ASP A 94 14.56 14.82 -18.58
C ASP A 94 14.35 13.49 -19.34
N GLU A 95 15.20 13.19 -20.31
CA GLU A 95 15.10 11.97 -21.11
C GLU A 95 15.53 10.73 -20.32
N GLU A 96 16.61 10.81 -19.55
CA GLU A 96 17.05 9.73 -18.66
C GLU A 96 16.05 9.47 -17.53
N LEU A 97 15.42 10.53 -17.01
CA LEU A 97 14.35 10.42 -16.01
C LEU A 97 13.17 9.63 -16.58
N ARG A 98 12.74 9.97 -17.80
CA ARG A 98 11.63 9.31 -18.49
C ARG A 98 11.93 7.84 -18.76
N GLU A 99 13.13 7.53 -19.24
CA GLU A 99 13.54 6.14 -19.51
C GLU A 99 13.59 5.31 -18.22
N LYS A 100 14.17 5.86 -17.14
CA LYS A 100 14.19 5.19 -15.83
C LYS A 100 12.78 5.01 -15.25
N TYR A 101 11.91 6.01 -15.42
CA TYR A 101 10.53 5.93 -14.93
C TYR A 101 9.73 4.82 -15.61
N ILE A 102 9.78 4.74 -16.95
CA ILE A 102 9.12 3.68 -17.72
C ILE A 102 9.61 2.29 -17.29
N LYS A 103 10.92 2.12 -17.12
CA LYS A 103 11.50 0.85 -16.65
C LYS A 103 11.00 0.41 -15.27
N ILE A 104 10.68 1.35 -14.38
CA ILE A 104 10.14 1.02 -13.06
C ILE A 104 8.64 0.68 -13.19
N GLN A 105 7.89 1.41 -14.01
CA GLN A 105 6.46 1.17 -14.25
C GLN A 105 6.15 -0.23 -14.79
N ASP A 106 7.06 -0.82 -15.58
CA ASP A 106 6.87 -2.18 -16.12
C ASP A 106 6.66 -3.25 -15.03
N ALA A 107 7.13 -2.98 -13.81
CA ALA A 107 7.03 -3.89 -12.67
C ALA A 107 6.11 -3.37 -11.55
N ASP A 108 5.31 -2.34 -11.83
CA ASP A 108 4.38 -1.76 -10.86
C ASP A 108 3.34 -2.78 -10.38
N SER A 109 2.98 -2.67 -9.10
CA SER A 109 1.86 -3.43 -8.57
C SER A 109 0.54 -2.84 -9.09
N ILE A 110 -0.56 -3.59 -9.00
CA ILE A 110 -1.91 -3.07 -9.27
C ILE A 110 -2.54 -2.69 -7.92
N PRO A 111 -2.34 -1.46 -7.42
CA PRO A 111 -2.88 -1.04 -6.13
C PRO A 111 -4.39 -0.87 -6.19
N TRP A 112 -5.04 -0.96 -5.04
CA TRP A 112 -6.47 -0.73 -4.94
C TRP A 112 -6.83 0.70 -5.37
N GLN A 113 -7.87 0.82 -6.21
CA GLN A 113 -8.35 2.11 -6.71
C GLN A 113 -8.69 3.11 -5.59
N SER A 114 -9.11 2.61 -4.43
CA SER A 114 -9.39 3.43 -3.25
C SER A 114 -8.16 4.16 -2.68
N LEU A 115 -6.95 3.64 -2.94
CA LEU A 115 -5.68 4.23 -2.51
C LEU A 115 -5.18 5.31 -3.50
N GLN A 116 -5.61 5.27 -4.76
CA GLN A 116 -5.17 6.21 -5.80
C GLN A 116 -5.51 7.66 -5.43
N GLU A 117 -6.76 7.92 -5.05
CA GLU A 117 -7.18 9.27 -4.65
C GLU A 117 -6.51 9.75 -3.35
N ALA A 118 -6.23 8.84 -2.41
CA ALA A 118 -5.53 9.14 -1.17
C ALA A 118 -4.06 9.49 -1.44
N ALA A 119 -3.38 8.71 -2.28
CA ALA A 119 -2.01 8.96 -2.71
C ALA A 119 -1.90 10.28 -3.48
N PHE A 120 -2.83 10.58 -4.38
CA PHE A 120 -2.84 11.83 -5.13
C PHE A 120 -3.00 13.05 -4.20
N LYS A 121 -3.91 12.98 -3.23
CA LYS A 121 -4.04 14.08 -2.25
C LYS A 121 -2.76 14.24 -1.44
N ARG A 122 -2.10 13.15 -1.06
CA ARG A 122 -0.85 13.18 -0.31
C ARG A 122 0.28 13.82 -1.10
N THR A 123 0.36 13.56 -2.41
CA THR A 123 1.40 14.13 -3.27
C THR A 123 1.19 15.61 -3.53
N CYS A 124 -0.06 16.04 -3.66
CA CYS A 124 -0.37 17.46 -3.68
C CYS A 124 0.08 18.16 -2.39
N ILE A 125 -0.17 17.56 -1.21
CA ILE A 125 0.30 18.11 0.08
C ILE A 125 1.83 18.12 0.16
N SER A 126 2.52 17.06 -0.26
CA SER A 126 3.99 16.98 -0.17
C SER A 126 4.70 17.96 -1.11
N LEU A 127 4.08 18.28 -2.25
CA LEU A 127 4.59 19.24 -3.22
C LEU A 127 4.05 20.66 -3.00
N GLY A 128 3.27 20.91 -1.94
CA GLY A 128 2.71 22.23 -1.64
C GLY A 128 1.68 22.73 -2.67
N ARG A 129 1.07 21.85 -3.46
CA ARG A 129 0.03 22.17 -4.45
C ARG A 129 -1.35 22.08 -3.81
N ASN A 130 -2.20 23.08 -4.03
CA ASN A 130 -3.60 23.04 -3.62
C ASN A 130 -4.42 22.16 -4.57
N CYS A 131 -4.61 20.89 -4.20
CA CYS A 131 -5.55 20.00 -4.87
C CYS A 131 -6.78 19.81 -3.97
N GLU A 132 -7.90 20.43 -4.34
CA GLU A 132 -9.18 20.27 -3.65
C GLU A 132 -9.82 18.91 -3.98
N ILE A 133 -9.28 17.84 -3.40
CA ILE A 133 -9.91 16.51 -3.49
C ILE A 133 -10.64 16.21 -2.18
N ASN A 134 -11.96 16.12 -2.31
CA ASN A 134 -12.86 15.69 -1.25
C ASN A 134 -12.82 14.16 -1.13
N LEU A 135 -12.06 13.67 -0.14
CA LEU A 135 -12.04 12.25 0.21
C LEU A 135 -13.35 11.87 0.90
N SER A 136 -14.04 10.88 0.37
CA SER A 136 -15.16 10.22 1.05
C SER A 136 -14.69 9.57 2.37
N LEU A 137 -15.56 9.48 3.38
CA LEU A 137 -15.25 8.94 4.70
C LEU A 137 -14.58 7.55 4.66
N ARG A 138 -15.02 6.67 3.74
CA ARG A 138 -14.41 5.34 3.55
C ARG A 138 -12.95 5.44 3.09
N LYS A 139 -12.66 6.35 2.16
CA LYS A 139 -11.31 6.60 1.65
C LYS A 139 -10.42 7.24 2.71
N ARG A 140 -11.01 8.02 3.63
CA ARG A 140 -10.31 8.59 4.80
C ARG A 140 -9.89 7.52 5.81
N VAL A 141 -10.75 6.54 6.07
CA VAL A 141 -10.41 5.37 6.90
C VAL A 141 -9.30 4.54 6.24
N ILE A 142 -9.39 4.30 4.94
CA ILE A 142 -8.36 3.57 4.20
C ILE A 142 -7.02 4.33 4.21
N ALA A 143 -7.03 5.66 4.05
CA ALA A 143 -5.83 6.50 4.16
C ALA A 143 -5.20 6.44 5.57
N TRP A 144 -6.03 6.46 6.61
CA TRP A 144 -5.57 6.27 7.99
C TRP A 144 -4.90 4.90 8.20
N ILE A 145 -5.54 3.84 7.69
CA ILE A 145 -5.00 2.48 7.73
C ILE A 145 -3.72 2.37 6.90
N ALA A 146 -3.60 3.12 5.81
CA ALA A 146 -2.39 3.19 4.99
C ALA A 146 -1.24 3.98 5.65
N GLY A 147 -1.48 4.59 6.83
CA GLY A 147 -0.47 5.32 7.59
C GLY A 147 -0.14 6.69 7.01
N ASP A 148 -0.96 7.23 6.12
CA ASP A 148 -0.83 8.59 5.58
C ASP A 148 -2.15 9.34 5.81
N MET A 149 -2.16 10.12 6.89
CA MET A 149 -3.02 11.28 7.04
C MET A 149 -2.18 12.40 7.69
N PRO A 150 -2.41 13.68 7.33
CA PRO A 150 -2.57 14.70 8.35
C PRO A 150 -3.90 14.50 9.10
#